data_AF-A0A060C4D5-F1
#
_entry.id   AF-A0A060C4D5-F1
#
_cell.length_a   1.000
_cell.length_b   1.000
_cell.length_c   1.000
_cell.angle_alpha   90.00
_cell.angle_beta   90.00
_cell.angle_gamma   90.00
#
_symmetry.space_group_name_H-M   'P 1'
#
loop_
_entity.id
_entity.type
_entity.pdbx_description
1 polymer ?
#
loop_
_entity_poly.entity_id
_entity_poly.type
_entity_poly.pdbx_seq_one_letter_code
_entity_poly.pdbx_strand_id
1 'polypeptide(L)'
;MPLSDGRSLAVDRLIHTFQTPVWIETTFPGGAAYRRLLIAQDTGSAIVGPARGDIFFGSGDAAGAVAGAMQAKGRFVVLLPRGDGAAGR
;
A
#
# COMPACT_ATOMS: atom_id res chain seq x y z
N MET A 1 4.03 -15.27 2.18
CA MET A 1 2.56 -15.27 2.02
C MET A 1 2.25 -14.86 0.59
N PRO A 2 1.23 -15.43 -0.08
CA PRO A 2 0.81 -14.95 -1.39
C PRO A 2 0.24 -13.53 -1.30
N LEU A 3 0.40 -12.74 -2.37
CA LEU A 3 -0.22 -11.42 -2.49
C LEU A 3 -1.70 -11.57 -2.83
N SER A 4 -2.49 -10.56 -2.47
CA SER A 4 -3.92 -10.47 -2.70
C SER A 4 -4.24 -9.23 -3.54
N ASP A 5 -4.91 -9.45 -4.66
CA ASP A 5 -5.24 -8.42 -5.67
C ASP A 5 -5.99 -7.24 -5.05
N GLY A 6 -5.45 -6.04 -5.24
CA GLY A 6 -5.98 -4.79 -4.70
C GLY A 6 -6.07 -4.76 -3.18
N ARG A 7 -5.29 -5.60 -2.48
CA ARG A 7 -5.22 -5.72 -1.02
C ARG A 7 -3.78 -5.75 -0.49
N SER A 8 -2.80 -6.13 -1.30
CA SER A 8 -1.38 -6.05 -0.95
C SER A 8 -0.73 -4.76 -1.46
N LEU A 9 0.21 -4.25 -0.68
CA LEU A 9 0.98 -3.05 -0.95
C LEU A 9 2.47 -3.35 -0.81
N ALA A 10 3.27 -2.97 -1.80
CA ALA A 10 4.72 -2.90 -1.66
C ALA A 10 5.10 -1.57 -1.00
N VAL A 11 6.01 -1.62 -0.03
CA VAL A 11 6.45 -0.47 0.76
C VAL A 11 7.97 -0.44 0.89
N ASP A 12 8.51 0.69 1.36
CA ASP A 12 9.91 0.77 1.75
C ASP A 12 10.16 -0.05 3.04
N ARG A 13 10.89 -1.17 2.90
CA ARG A 13 11.20 -2.10 3.99
C ARG A 13 12.06 -1.51 5.12
N LEU A 14 12.76 -0.41 4.88
CA LEU A 14 13.58 0.24 5.90
C LEU A 14 12.76 1.14 6.81
N ILE A 15 11.58 1.55 6.36
CA ILE A 15 10.70 2.48 7.08
C ILE A 15 9.49 1.77 7.66
N HIS A 16 8.90 0.83 6.91
CA HIS A 16 7.65 0.18 7.27
C HIS A 16 7.85 -1.27 7.71
N THR A 17 7.17 -1.66 8.78
CA THR A 17 7.10 -3.07 9.21
C THR A 17 6.15 -3.84 8.30
N PHE A 18 6.54 -5.03 7.83
CA PHE A 18 5.64 -5.90 7.09
C PHE A 18 4.40 -6.28 7.91
N GLN A 19 3.33 -6.60 7.20
CA GLN A 19 1.98 -6.87 7.70
C GLN A 19 1.27 -5.66 8.35
N THR A 20 1.90 -4.48 8.35
CA THR A 20 1.24 -3.26 8.81
C THR A 20 0.06 -2.91 7.90
N PRO A 21 -1.14 -2.66 8.46
CA PRO A 21 -2.26 -2.15 7.68
C PRO A 21 -2.03 -0.69 7.31
N VAL A 22 -2.23 -0.37 6.03
CA VAL A 22 -2.08 0.97 5.48
C VAL A 22 -3.34 1.36 4.74
N TRP A 23 -3.97 2.45 5.16
CA TRP A 23 -5.07 3.05 4.44
C TRP A 23 -4.55 3.99 3.36
N ILE A 24 -4.92 3.70 2.11
CA ILE A 24 -4.55 4.49 0.93
C ILE A 24 -5.76 5.23 0.41
N GLU A 25 -5.59 6.52 0.14
CA GLU A 25 -6.53 7.33 -0.63
C GLU A 25 -5.80 7.91 -1.82
N THR A 26 -6.26 7.62 -3.03
CA THR A 26 -5.64 8.11 -4.27
C THR A 26 -6.69 8.13 -5.37
N THR A 27 -6.27 8.43 -6.59
CA THR A 27 -7.10 8.36 -7.79
C THR A 27 -6.47 7.39 -8.77
N PHE A 28 -7.27 6.47 -9.31
CA PHE A 28 -6.84 5.62 -10.41
C PHE A 28 -6.66 6.42 -11.70
N PRO A 29 -5.91 5.86 -12.68
CA PRO A 29 -5.90 6.38 -14.03
C PRO A 29 -7.33 6.54 -14.55
N GLY A 30 -7.66 7.70 -15.11
CA GLY A 30 -9.04 8.06 -15.49
C GLY A 30 -9.84 8.80 -14.41
N GLY A 31 -9.26 9.06 -13.23
CA GLY A 31 -9.81 9.97 -12.23
C GLY A 31 -10.77 9.35 -11.21
N ALA A 32 -11.05 8.05 -11.32
CA ALA A 32 -11.87 7.35 -10.33
C ALA A 32 -11.18 7.35 -8.95
N ALA A 33 -11.91 7.74 -7.91
CA ALA A 33 -11.37 7.74 -6.54
C ALA A 33 -11.14 6.30 -6.06
N TYR A 34 -9.99 6.07 -5.43
CA TYR A 34 -9.64 4.82 -4.80
C TYR A 34 -9.33 5.04 -3.32
N ARG A 35 -10.06 4.36 -2.44
CA ARG A 35 -9.88 4.44 -0.99
C ARG A 35 -9.97 3.04 -0.40
N ARG A 36 -8.88 2.52 0.14
CA ARG A 36 -8.85 1.13 0.59
C ARG A 36 -7.78 0.89 1.66
N LEU A 37 -8.10 0.00 2.60
CA LEU A 37 -7.14 -0.61 3.51
C LEU A 37 -6.38 -1.73 2.79
N LEU A 38 -5.05 -1.62 2.78
CA LEU A 38 -4.12 -2.58 2.22
C LEU A 38 -3.18 -3.10 3.31
N ILE A 39 -2.48 -4.20 3.02
CA ILE A 39 -1.46 -4.77 3.91
C ILE A 39 -0.08 -4.62 3.25
N ALA A 40 0.89 -4.11 4.02
CA ALA A 40 2.29 -4.04 3.60
C ALA A 40 2.90 -5.46 3.53
N GLN A 41 2.85 -6.11 2.36
CA GLN A 41 3.25 -7.52 2.22
C GLN A 41 4.44 -7.73 1.28
N ASP A 42 4.90 -6.66 0.65
CA ASP A 42 5.98 -6.71 -0.33
C ASP A 42 6.89 -5.49 -0.25
N THR A 43 8.00 -5.51 -0.99
CA THR A 43 8.96 -4.42 -1.12
C THR A 43 9.46 -4.36 -2.57
N GLY A 44 9.93 -3.19 -3.00
CA GLY A 44 10.60 -3.05 -4.30
C GLY A 44 11.77 -2.09 -4.19
N SER A 45 12.83 -2.31 -4.97
CA SER A 45 14.02 -1.43 -4.97
C SER A 45 13.69 0.02 -5.38
N ALA A 46 12.62 0.22 -6.16
CA ALA A 46 12.11 1.52 -6.56
C ALA A 46 11.08 2.13 -5.59
N ILE A 47 10.69 1.40 -4.53
CA ILE A 47 9.70 1.84 -3.56
C ILE A 47 10.44 2.36 -2.32
N VAL A 48 10.77 3.65 -2.36
CA VAL A 48 11.59 4.31 -1.34
C VAL A 48 10.85 5.52 -0.76
N GLY A 49 10.89 5.65 0.55
CA GLY A 49 10.34 6.80 1.28
C GLY A 49 9.07 6.51 2.10
N PRO A 50 8.71 7.42 3.01
CA PRO A 50 7.72 7.14 4.06
C PRO A 50 6.28 7.07 3.56
N ALA A 51 5.95 7.72 2.44
CA ALA A 51 4.62 7.75 1.84
C ALA A 51 4.65 7.36 0.36
N ARG A 52 5.47 6.34 0.04
CA ARG A 52 5.56 5.72 -1.28
C ARG A 52 5.13 4.26 -1.17
N GLY A 53 4.28 3.83 -2.09
CA GLY A 53 3.87 2.43 -2.18
C GLY A 53 3.43 2.06 -3.59
N ASP A 54 3.41 0.76 -3.85
CA ASP A 54 2.93 0.18 -5.10
C ASP A 54 1.83 -0.84 -4.81
N ILE A 55 0.67 -0.65 -5.45
CA ILE A 55 -0.52 -1.46 -5.19
C ILE A 55 -0.43 -2.69 -6.07
N PHE A 56 -0.51 -3.88 -5.47
CA PHE A 56 -0.60 -5.09 -6.26
C PHE A 56 -2.00 -5.19 -6.87
N PHE A 57 -2.13 -5.05 -8.19
CA PHE A 57 -3.41 -5.11 -8.89
C PHE A 57 -3.84 -6.52 -9.32
N GLY A 58 -3.00 -7.52 -9.08
CA GLY A 58 -3.18 -8.88 -9.58
C GLY A 58 -2.20 -9.22 -10.70
N SER A 59 -2.53 -10.24 -11.49
CA SER A 59 -1.68 -10.74 -12.58
C SER A 59 -2.43 -10.77 -13.91
N GLY A 60 -1.67 -10.75 -15.01
CA GLY A 60 -2.19 -10.70 -16.38
C GLY A 60 -2.27 -9.30 -16.97
N ASP A 61 -2.56 -9.23 -18.27
CA ASP A 61 -2.39 -8.00 -19.07
C ASP A 61 -3.25 -6.83 -18.58
N ALA A 62 -4.49 -7.11 -18.15
CA ALA A 62 -5.39 -6.10 -17.63
C ALA A 62 -4.86 -5.46 -16.33
N ALA A 63 -4.32 -6.27 -15.41
CA ALA A 63 -3.70 -5.77 -14.18
C ALA A 63 -2.43 -4.97 -14.50
N GLY A 64 -1.61 -5.45 -15.43
CA GLY A 64 -0.41 -4.77 -15.90
C GLY A 64 -0.70 -3.40 -16.53
N ALA A 65 -1.79 -3.28 -17.31
CA ALA A 65 -2.19 -2.01 -17.91
C ALA A 65 -2.59 -0.97 -16.86
N VAL A 66 -3.35 -1.38 -15.83
CA VAL A 66 -3.73 -0.49 -14.72
C VAL A 66 -2.51 -0.11 -13.89
N ALA A 67 -1.66 -1.09 -13.55
CA ALA A 67 -0.45 -0.87 -12.76
C ALA A 67 0.54 0.07 -13.47
N GLY A 68 0.79 -0.16 -14.77
CA GLY A 68 1.72 0.66 -15.55
C GLY A 68 1.27 2.10 -15.73
N ALA A 69 -0.05 2.35 -15.75
CA ALA A 69 -0.61 3.70 -15.81
C ALA A 69 -0.70 4.37 -14.42
N MET A 70 -0.49 3.62 -13.33
CA MET A 70 -0.68 4.12 -11.97
C MET A 70 0.46 5.05 -11.56
N GLN A 71 0.19 6.35 -11.61
CA GLN A 71 1.07 7.38 -11.06
C GLN A 71 0.23 8.51 -10.47
N ALA A 72 -0.14 8.40 -9.20
CA ALA A 72 -1.01 9.35 -8.54
C ALA A 72 -0.50 9.75 -7.16
N LYS A 73 -0.75 11.00 -6.78
CA LYS A 73 -0.58 11.46 -5.40
C LYS A 73 -1.75 10.93 -4.55
N GLY A 74 -1.48 10.71 -3.28
CA GLY A 74 -2.48 10.18 -2.36
C GLY A 74 -2.14 10.41 -0.90
N ARG A 75 -3.07 10.02 -0.03
CA ARG A 75 -2.90 9.97 1.41
C ARG A 75 -2.49 8.56 1.82
N PHE A 76 -1.48 8.47 2.66
CA PHE A 76 -0.92 7.24 3.18
C PHE A 76 -1.04 7.26 4.71
N VAL A 77 -1.95 6.47 5.27
CA VAL A 77 -2.20 6.43 6.72
C VAL A 77 -1.81 5.05 7.24
N VAL A 78 -0.83 5.02 8.12
CA VAL A 78 -0.36 3.79 8.77
C VAL A 78 -1.19 3.53 10.01
N LEU A 79 -1.77 2.33 10.13
CA LEU A 79 -2.52 1.93 11.30
C LEU A 79 -1.61 1.12 12.22
N LEU A 80 -1.35 1.65 13.40
CA LEU A 80 -0.60 0.95 14.43
C LEU A 80 -1.58 0.22 15.36
N PRO A 81 -1.22 -0.98 15.87
CA PRO A 81 -1.97 -1.60 16.94
C PRO A 81 -2.15 -0.62 18.10
N ARG A 82 -3.36 -0.53 18.62
CA ARG A 82 -3.55 0.12 19.93
C ARG A 82 -2.86 -0.79 20.94
N GLY A 83 -1.83 -0.28 21.61
CA GLY A 83 -1.14 -1.08 22.64
C GLY A 83 -2.14 -1.60 23.68
N ASP A 84 -1.93 -2.83 24.14
CA ASP A 84 -2.64 -3.40 25.27
C ASP A 84 -2.07 -2.79 26.57
N GLY A 85 -2.43 -1.53 26.88
CA GLY A 85 -2.21 -0.95 28.22
C GLY A 85 -0.79 -0.99 28.79
N ALA A 86 0.27 -0.82 27.99
CA ALA A 86 1.64 -0.65 28.47
C ALA A 86 2.38 0.53 27.83
N ALA A 87 1.64 1.61 27.52
CA ALA A 87 2.19 2.92 27.26
C ALA A 87 1.34 3.95 28.01
N GLY A 88 1.80 4.34 29.21
CA GLY A 88 1.19 5.41 30.02
C GLY A 88 0.60 4.97 31.36
N ARG A 89 1.43 4.46 32.26
CA ARG A 89 1.45 4.90 33.67
C ARG A 89 2.84 5.47 33.95
#